data_AF-A0A962D748-F1
#
_entry.id   AF-A0A962D748-F1
#
_cell.length_a   1.000
_cell.length_b   1.000
_cell.length_c   1.000
_cell.angle_alpha   90.00
_cell.angle_beta   90.00
_cell.angle_gamma   90.00
#
_symmetry.space_group_name_H-M   'P 1'
#
loop_
_entity.id
_entity.type
_entity.pdbx_description
1 polymer ?
#
loop_
_entity_poly.entity_id
_entity_poly.type
_entity_poly.pdbx_seq_one_letter_code
_entity_poly.pdbx_strand_id
1 'polypeptide(L)'
;MLHRVVVLCLLLLAFLPRSGQAFTPESGFYWNPAEAGRGFTIEIQDNFLFMIGYVYRADGSSTFVTTQGLMSGNSSYAGVLDTFSNGQCITCPYTGFPTISAGAAGPVSLVFTSETTATMSWNGGSVPLQRFDFYLSRSGGIETDTEMMLGEWQNVLDYAMCWSLTCWIRMAARTCL
;
A
#
# COMPACT_ATOMS: atom_id res chain seq x y z
N MET A 1 29.75 -42.64 11.46
CA MET A 1 30.10 -41.42 10.69
C MET A 1 28.93 -40.87 9.87
N LEU A 2 28.09 -41.72 9.27
CA LEU A 2 26.92 -41.31 8.46
C LEU A 2 25.91 -40.39 9.19
N HIS A 3 25.63 -40.65 10.48
CA HIS A 3 24.69 -39.83 11.28
C HIS A 3 25.17 -38.39 11.49
N ARG A 4 26.49 -38.16 11.60
CA ARG A 4 27.05 -36.81 11.80
C ARG A 4 26.97 -35.96 10.53
N VAL A 5 27.03 -36.60 9.36
CA VAL A 5 26.93 -35.92 8.06
C VAL A 5 25.47 -35.52 7.76
N VAL A 6 24.50 -36.36 8.12
CA VAL A 6 23.06 -36.06 7.94
C VAL A 6 22.60 -34.89 8.82
N VAL A 7 23.06 -34.83 10.07
CA VAL A 7 22.75 -33.73 11.00
C VAL A 7 23.35 -32.40 10.52
N LEU A 8 24.58 -32.43 9.97
CA LEU A 8 25.21 -31.23 9.40
C LEU A 8 24.47 -30.73 8.15
N CYS A 9 23.98 -31.65 7.31
CA CYS A 9 23.22 -31.32 6.10
C CYS A 9 21.83 -30.72 6.43
N LEU A 10 21.15 -31.25 7.46
CA LEU A 10 19.89 -30.71 7.97
C LEU A 10 20.06 -29.33 8.63
N LEU A 11 21.18 -29.08 9.31
CA LEU A 11 21.51 -27.75 9.86
C LEU A 11 21.86 -26.73 8.76
N LEU A 12 22.51 -27.15 7.68
CA LEU A 12 22.82 -26.29 6.52
C LEU A 12 21.57 -25.89 5.71
N LEU A 13 20.56 -26.77 5.63
CA LEU A 13 19.28 -26.46 4.97
C LEU A 13 18.39 -25.49 5.78
N ALA A 14 18.65 -25.32 7.09
CA ALA A 14 17.92 -24.37 7.93
C ALA A 14 18.40 -22.91 7.77
N PHE A 15 19.53 -22.69 7.08
CA PHE A 15 20.13 -21.37 6.81
C PHE A 15 19.98 -20.92 5.35
N LEU A 16 19.00 -21.44 4.62
CA LEU A 16 18.64 -20.82 3.34
C LEU A 16 18.17 -19.39 3.63
N PRO A 17 18.77 -18.36 3.00
CA PRO A 17 18.27 -16.99 3.14
C PRO A 17 16.81 -17.00 2.69
N ARG A 18 15.89 -16.72 3.62
CA ARG A 18 14.53 -16.33 3.23
C ARG A 18 14.71 -15.04 2.46
N SER A 19 14.34 -15.05 1.18
CA SER A 19 14.22 -13.85 0.37
C SER A 19 13.13 -12.98 1.00
N GLY A 20 13.49 -12.18 2.00
CA GLY A 20 12.69 -11.04 2.41
C GLY A 20 12.78 -10.03 1.28
N GLN A 21 11.63 -9.65 0.72
CA GLN A 21 11.58 -8.49 -0.14
C GLN A 21 11.88 -7.27 0.73
N ALA A 22 13.06 -6.68 0.54
CA ALA A 22 13.50 -5.48 1.26
C ALA A 22 13.03 -4.24 0.49
N PHE A 23 11.73 -3.98 0.52
CA PHE A 23 11.16 -2.73 0.04
C PHE A 23 9.97 -2.37 0.91
N THR A 24 9.57 -1.10 0.88
CA THR A 24 8.36 -0.62 1.56
C THR A 24 7.38 -0.17 0.50
N PRO A 25 6.18 -0.77 0.41
CA PRO A 25 5.16 -0.30 -0.52
C PRO A 25 4.79 1.16 -0.25
N GLU A 26 4.59 1.91 -1.32
CA GLU A 26 4.22 3.32 -1.22
C GLU A 26 2.70 3.49 -1.11
N SER A 27 2.27 4.45 -0.29
CA SER A 27 0.92 4.99 -0.42
C SER A 27 0.74 5.71 -1.76
N GLY A 28 -0.47 5.66 -2.31
CA GLY A 28 -0.79 6.40 -3.51
C GLY A 28 -1.98 5.85 -4.28
N PHE A 29 -2.09 6.32 -5.52
CA PHE A 29 -3.09 5.85 -6.46
C PHE A 29 -2.51 4.73 -7.33
N TYR A 30 -3.17 3.61 -7.37
CA TYR A 30 -2.78 2.42 -8.12
C TYR A 30 -3.80 2.11 -9.20
N TRP A 31 -3.32 1.67 -10.36
CA TRP A 31 -4.16 1.39 -11.52
C TRP A 31 -3.52 0.34 -12.42
N ASN A 32 -4.31 -0.21 -13.34
CA ASN A 32 -3.83 -1.05 -14.42
C ASN A 32 -3.99 -0.28 -15.75
N PRO A 33 -2.91 -0.01 -16.50
CA PRO A 33 -3.00 0.71 -17.78
C PRO A 33 -3.80 -0.02 -18.85
N ALA A 34 -3.87 -1.35 -18.80
CA ALA A 34 -4.67 -2.15 -19.72
C ALA A 34 -6.17 -2.16 -19.38
N GLU A 35 -6.55 -1.66 -18.20
CA GLU A 35 -7.93 -1.68 -17.69
C GLU A 35 -8.30 -0.30 -17.13
N ALA A 36 -7.97 0.73 -17.89
CA ALA A 36 -8.28 2.12 -17.53
C ALA A 36 -9.80 2.31 -17.30
N GLY A 37 -10.14 3.21 -16.38
CA GLY A 37 -11.52 3.46 -15.95
C GLY A 37 -11.86 2.92 -14.56
N ARG A 38 -10.98 2.13 -13.95
CA ARG A 38 -10.99 1.75 -12.53
C ARG A 38 -9.63 1.99 -11.88
N GLY A 39 -9.62 2.11 -10.57
CA GLY A 39 -8.38 2.33 -9.82
C GLY A 39 -8.61 2.30 -8.31
N PHE A 40 -7.50 2.30 -7.59
CA PHE A 40 -7.45 1.98 -6.17
C PHE A 40 -6.51 2.95 -5.48
N THR A 41 -7.01 3.68 -4.49
CA THR A 41 -6.12 4.43 -3.59
C THR A 41 -5.75 3.52 -2.45
N ILE A 42 -4.46 3.34 -2.22
CA ILE A 42 -3.91 2.55 -1.12
C ILE A 42 -3.18 3.51 -0.20
N GLU A 43 -3.54 3.47 1.08
CA GLU A 43 -2.91 4.22 2.14
C GLU A 43 -2.36 3.23 3.17
N ILE A 44 -1.09 3.35 3.50
CA ILE A 44 -0.41 2.49 4.47
C ILE A 44 0.11 3.38 5.61
N GLN A 45 -0.34 3.07 6.82
CA GLN A 45 0.11 3.74 8.04
C GLN A 45 0.70 2.70 8.98
N ASP A 46 2.03 2.79 9.20
CA ASP A 46 2.80 1.74 9.87
C ASP A 46 2.63 0.39 9.14
N ASN A 47 1.88 -0.54 9.73
CA ASN A 47 1.55 -1.83 9.12
C ASN A 47 0.04 -1.99 8.85
N PHE A 48 -0.73 -0.90 8.89
CA PHE A 48 -2.17 -0.89 8.64
C PHE A 48 -2.46 -0.34 7.24
N LEU A 49 -3.08 -1.16 6.40
CA LEU A 49 -3.48 -0.79 5.05
C LEU A 49 -4.96 -0.40 5.03
N PHE A 50 -5.27 0.70 4.36
CA PHE A 50 -6.60 1.07 3.92
C PHE A 50 -6.58 1.20 2.39
N MET A 51 -7.53 0.56 1.72
CA MET A 51 -7.71 0.72 0.28
C MET A 51 -9.15 1.10 -0.04
N ILE A 52 -9.32 2.05 -0.95
CA ILE A 52 -10.60 2.41 -1.58
C ILE A 52 -10.48 2.26 -3.09
N GLY A 53 -11.42 1.53 -3.70
CA GLY A 53 -11.50 1.35 -5.14
C GLY A 53 -12.73 2.02 -5.73
N TYR A 54 -12.59 2.78 -6.81
CA TYR A 54 -13.72 3.22 -7.63
C TYR A 54 -13.94 2.19 -8.75
N VAL A 55 -15.13 1.61 -8.78
CA VAL A 55 -15.45 0.42 -9.58
C VAL A 55 -16.90 0.52 -10.08
N TYR A 56 -17.36 -0.50 -10.81
CA TYR A 56 -18.71 -0.53 -11.35
C TYR A 56 -19.46 -1.77 -10.88
N ARG A 57 -20.77 -1.63 -10.69
CA ARG A 57 -21.67 -2.77 -10.45
C ARG A 57 -21.90 -3.52 -11.76
N ALA A 58 -22.54 -4.69 -11.67
CA ALA A 58 -22.87 -5.51 -12.84
C ALA A 58 -23.78 -4.79 -13.86
N ASP A 59 -24.54 -3.78 -13.44
CA ASP A 59 -25.37 -2.94 -14.32
C ASP A 59 -24.60 -1.77 -14.95
N GLY A 60 -23.30 -1.63 -14.69
CA GLY A 60 -22.45 -0.55 -15.20
C GLY A 60 -22.53 0.76 -14.40
N SER A 61 -23.34 0.84 -13.34
CA SER A 61 -23.36 2.01 -12.46
C SER A 61 -22.08 2.13 -11.64
N SER A 62 -21.59 3.36 -11.46
CA SER A 62 -20.40 3.63 -10.64
C SER A 62 -20.69 3.36 -9.16
N THR A 63 -19.74 2.76 -8.48
CA THR A 63 -19.75 2.50 -7.04
C THR A 63 -18.33 2.59 -6.49
N PHE A 64 -18.17 2.45 -5.18
CA PHE A 64 -16.87 2.26 -4.56
C PHE A 64 -16.89 1.08 -3.60
N VAL A 65 -15.70 0.55 -3.30
CA VAL A 65 -15.46 -0.51 -2.33
C VAL A 65 -14.31 -0.11 -1.41
N THR A 66 -14.33 -0.57 -0.17
CA THR A 66 -13.24 -0.35 0.77
C THR A 66 -12.77 -1.65 1.38
N THR A 67 -11.51 -1.68 1.81
CA THR A 67 -10.97 -2.76 2.63
C THR A 67 -9.89 -2.17 3.53
N GLN A 68 -9.70 -2.77 4.70
CA GLN A 68 -8.68 -2.32 5.63
C GLN A 68 -8.21 -3.44 6.55
N GLY A 69 -7.01 -3.30 7.11
CA GLY A 69 -6.48 -4.26 8.08
C GLY A 69 -4.96 -4.25 8.16
N LEU A 70 -4.44 -5.11 9.03
CA LEU A 70 -2.99 -5.27 9.18
C LEU A 70 -2.42 -6.05 8.00
N MET A 71 -1.27 -5.59 7.50
CA MET A 71 -0.48 -6.30 6.51
C MET A 71 0.25 -7.48 7.14
N SER A 72 0.52 -8.52 6.35
CA SER A 72 1.36 -9.65 6.74
C SER A 72 2.77 -9.41 6.20
N GLY A 73 3.68 -9.10 7.12
CA GLY A 73 5.00 -8.59 6.76
C GLY A 73 4.90 -7.27 6.00
N ASN A 74 5.86 -7.01 5.11
CA ASN A 74 5.96 -5.73 4.42
C ASN A 74 5.27 -5.70 3.05
N SER A 75 4.85 -6.84 2.49
CA SER A 75 4.47 -6.92 1.08
C SER A 75 3.13 -7.60 0.80
N SER A 76 2.37 -8.00 1.82
CA SER A 76 1.10 -8.69 1.58
C SER A 76 -0.04 -8.23 2.48
N TYR A 77 -1.23 -8.18 1.91
CA TYR A 77 -2.47 -7.85 2.59
C TYR A 77 -3.57 -8.80 2.14
N ALA A 78 -4.43 -9.20 3.08
CA ALA A 78 -5.63 -9.98 2.80
C ALA A 78 -6.78 -9.46 3.67
N GLY A 79 -7.96 -9.33 3.06
CA GLY A 79 -9.14 -8.81 3.72
C GLY A 79 -10.42 -9.13 2.94
N VAL A 80 -11.46 -8.35 3.22
CA VAL A 80 -12.74 -8.42 2.51
C VAL A 80 -13.14 -7.04 2.02
N LEU A 81 -13.87 -6.99 0.91
CA LEU A 81 -14.34 -5.75 0.32
C LEU A 81 -15.75 -5.41 0.81
N ASP A 82 -15.85 -4.26 1.45
CA ASP A 82 -17.09 -3.68 1.93
C ASP A 82 -17.73 -2.84 0.83
N THR A 83 -19.07 -2.84 0.80
CA THR A 83 -19.85 -1.99 -0.11
C THR A 83 -20.79 -1.08 0.68
N PHE A 84 -21.21 0.01 0.04
CA PHE A 84 -22.00 1.06 0.68
C PHE A 84 -23.27 1.31 -0.13
N SER A 85 -24.37 1.58 0.56
CA SER A 85 -25.65 1.98 -0.03
C SER A 85 -26.33 3.04 0.83
N ASN A 86 -27.34 3.73 0.26
CA ASN A 86 -28.09 4.79 0.97
C ASN A 86 -27.19 5.90 1.56
N GLY A 87 -26.13 6.28 0.85
CA GLY A 87 -25.18 7.29 1.29
C GLY A 87 -25.59 8.72 0.97
N GLN A 88 -24.81 9.67 1.49
CA GLN A 88 -25.00 11.09 1.24
C GLN A 88 -24.81 11.43 -0.25
N CYS A 89 -25.81 12.05 -0.86
CA CYS A 89 -25.72 12.57 -2.22
C CYS A 89 -25.00 13.93 -2.26
N ILE A 90 -24.27 14.22 -3.35
CA ILE A 90 -23.42 15.42 -3.49
C ILE A 90 -24.18 16.74 -3.29
N THR A 91 -25.41 16.81 -3.79
CA THR A 91 -26.22 18.04 -3.81
C THR A 91 -27.40 18.01 -2.83
N CYS A 92 -27.52 16.95 -2.03
CA CYS A 92 -28.65 16.77 -1.10
C CYS A 92 -28.30 17.34 0.29
N PRO A 93 -29.31 17.70 1.10
CA PRO A 93 -29.12 17.88 2.54
C PRO A 93 -28.52 16.63 3.18
N TYR A 94 -27.81 16.80 4.30
CA TYR A 94 -27.22 15.65 5.02
C TYR A 94 -28.32 14.73 5.55
N THR A 95 -28.26 13.44 5.22
CA THR A 95 -29.29 12.44 5.59
C THR A 95 -28.81 11.40 6.60
N GLY A 96 -27.53 11.40 6.96
CA GLY A 96 -26.94 10.46 7.92
C GLY A 96 -25.88 9.55 7.31
N PHE A 97 -25.56 8.49 8.06
CA PHE A 97 -24.55 7.51 7.66
C PHE A 97 -25.09 6.57 6.57
N PRO A 98 -24.23 6.12 5.62
CA PRO A 98 -24.60 5.08 4.67
C PRO A 98 -24.83 3.74 5.38
N THR A 99 -25.55 2.85 4.70
CA THR A 99 -25.61 1.43 5.07
C THR A 99 -24.34 0.73 4.60
N ILE A 100 -23.62 0.07 5.52
CA ILE A 100 -22.40 -0.69 5.22
C ILE A 100 -22.75 -2.16 5.09
N SER A 101 -22.40 -2.77 3.96
CA SER A 101 -22.52 -4.21 3.73
C SER A 101 -21.13 -4.82 3.77
N ALA A 102 -20.70 -5.19 4.98
CA ALA A 102 -19.35 -5.69 5.24
C ALA A 102 -19.07 -7.01 4.49
N GLY A 103 -17.95 -7.08 3.78
CA GLY A 103 -17.49 -8.23 3.01
C GLY A 103 -18.38 -8.63 1.83
N ALA A 104 -19.38 -7.82 1.47
CA ALA A 104 -20.36 -8.17 0.44
C ALA A 104 -19.75 -8.33 -0.97
N ALA A 105 -18.60 -7.69 -1.25
CA ALA A 105 -17.88 -7.86 -2.51
C ALA A 105 -16.86 -9.02 -2.49
N GLY A 106 -16.77 -9.77 -1.37
CA GLY A 106 -15.94 -10.96 -1.23
C GLY A 106 -14.52 -10.67 -0.76
N PRO A 107 -13.65 -11.71 -0.74
CA PRO A 107 -12.27 -11.58 -0.30
C PRO A 107 -11.44 -10.78 -1.32
N VAL A 108 -10.41 -10.11 -0.80
CA VAL A 108 -9.40 -9.42 -1.60
C VAL A 108 -8.02 -9.69 -1.02
N SER A 109 -7.03 -9.82 -1.89
CA SER A 109 -5.63 -9.82 -1.51
C SER A 109 -4.82 -8.86 -2.38
N LEU A 110 -3.80 -8.29 -1.77
CA LEU A 110 -2.78 -7.47 -2.43
C LEU A 110 -1.42 -8.09 -2.12
N VAL A 111 -0.62 -8.31 -3.15
CA VAL A 111 0.77 -8.74 -3.02
C VAL A 111 1.64 -7.73 -3.75
N PHE A 112 2.41 -6.96 -3.00
CA PHE A 112 3.37 -6.02 -3.56
C PHE A 112 4.60 -6.77 -4.09
N THR A 113 5.09 -6.35 -5.24
CA THR A 113 6.28 -6.90 -5.89
C THR A 113 7.46 -5.92 -5.91
N SER A 114 7.16 -4.62 -5.80
CA SER A 114 8.11 -3.53 -5.56
C SER A 114 7.41 -2.42 -4.75
N GLU A 115 8.12 -1.32 -4.50
CA GLU A 115 7.57 -0.11 -3.85
C GLU A 115 6.33 0.44 -4.57
N THR A 116 6.27 0.28 -5.89
CA THR A 116 5.26 0.89 -6.77
C THR A 116 4.43 -0.11 -7.56
N THR A 117 4.65 -1.43 -7.40
CA THR A 117 3.91 -2.47 -8.14
C THR A 117 3.30 -3.50 -7.22
N ALA A 118 2.08 -3.92 -7.55
CA ALA A 118 1.33 -4.92 -6.80
C ALA A 118 0.51 -5.81 -7.73
N THR A 119 0.10 -6.97 -7.23
CA THR A 119 -0.94 -7.80 -7.83
C THR A 119 -2.12 -7.84 -6.88
N MET A 120 -3.29 -7.44 -7.36
CA MET A 120 -4.54 -7.56 -6.63
C MET A 120 -5.30 -8.80 -7.11
N SER A 121 -5.80 -9.61 -6.19
CA SER A 121 -6.72 -10.71 -6.48
C SER A 121 -8.03 -10.53 -5.73
N TRP A 122 -9.15 -10.66 -6.43
CA TRP A 122 -10.51 -10.52 -5.89
C TRP A 122 -11.50 -11.37 -6.71
N ASN A 123 -12.79 -11.30 -6.41
CA ASN A 123 -13.83 -12.01 -7.18
C ASN A 123 -13.87 -11.64 -8.68
N GLY A 124 -13.32 -10.47 -9.06
CA GLY A 124 -13.18 -10.07 -10.46
C GLY A 124 -11.90 -10.56 -11.15
N GLY A 125 -11.13 -11.47 -10.54
CA GLY A 125 -9.89 -12.02 -11.10
C GLY A 125 -8.60 -11.49 -10.45
N SER A 126 -7.47 -11.68 -11.12
CA SER A 126 -6.17 -11.15 -10.71
C SER A 126 -5.74 -10.03 -11.65
N VAL A 127 -5.39 -8.88 -11.10
CA VAL A 127 -5.08 -7.66 -11.84
C VAL A 127 -3.71 -7.12 -11.39
N PRO A 128 -2.75 -6.94 -12.31
CA PRO A 128 -1.51 -6.24 -11.99
C PRO A 128 -1.80 -4.74 -11.83
N LEU A 129 -1.24 -4.15 -10.80
CA LEU A 129 -1.36 -2.74 -10.45
C LEU A 129 0.02 -2.08 -10.46
N GLN A 130 0.06 -0.85 -10.95
CA GLN A 130 1.20 0.05 -10.80
C GLN A 130 0.73 1.35 -10.17
N ARG A 131 1.59 2.00 -9.39
CA ARG A 131 1.36 3.34 -8.86
C ARG A 131 1.31 4.35 -10.02
N PHE A 132 0.36 5.28 -9.96
CA PHE A 132 0.19 6.34 -10.95
C PHE A 132 0.95 7.58 -10.49
N ASP A 133 1.88 8.03 -11.31
CA ASP A 133 2.59 9.29 -11.09
C ASP A 133 1.83 10.44 -11.76
N PHE A 134 1.20 11.30 -10.94
CA PHE A 134 0.43 12.44 -11.47
C PHE A 134 1.32 13.57 -12.01
N TYR A 135 2.56 13.66 -11.56
CA TYR A 135 3.41 14.83 -11.82
C TYR A 135 4.92 14.53 -11.88
N LEU A 136 5.37 13.39 -11.34
CA LEU A 136 6.78 13.02 -11.22
C LEU A 136 7.37 12.38 -12.48
N SER A 137 6.67 12.53 -13.62
CA SER A 137 7.14 12.10 -14.95
C SER A 137 7.12 13.27 -15.93
N ARG A 138 7.33 14.50 -15.45
CA ARG A 138 7.16 15.74 -16.25
C ARG A 138 8.37 16.02 -17.15
N SER A 139 9.54 15.49 -16.77
CA SER A 139 10.81 15.68 -17.45
C SER A 139 11.16 14.39 -18.15
N GLY A 140 10.70 14.26 -19.40
CA GLY A 140 10.93 13.05 -20.19
C GLY A 140 12.40 12.60 -20.19
N GLY A 141 12.63 11.31 -19.92
CA GLY A 141 13.97 10.73 -19.85
C GLY A 141 14.64 10.79 -18.47
N ILE A 142 13.94 11.27 -17.44
CA ILE A 142 14.36 11.21 -16.03
C ILE A 142 13.49 10.18 -15.31
N GLU A 143 14.10 9.33 -14.48
CA GLU A 143 13.36 8.37 -13.64
C GLU A 143 12.55 9.09 -12.57
N THR A 144 11.37 8.56 -12.22
CA THR A 144 10.47 9.13 -11.21
C THR A 144 11.20 9.41 -9.90
N ASP A 145 12.04 8.48 -9.45
CA ASP A 145 12.85 8.60 -8.23
C ASP A 145 13.77 9.82 -8.26
N THR A 146 14.30 10.15 -9.44
CA THR A 146 15.14 11.35 -9.62
C THR A 146 14.29 12.61 -9.60
N GLU A 147 13.08 12.60 -10.18
CA GLU A 147 12.17 13.74 -10.14
C GLU A 147 11.68 14.04 -8.71
N MET A 148 11.52 13.02 -7.87
CA MET A 148 11.24 13.20 -6.44
C MET A 148 12.34 14.00 -5.74
N MET A 149 13.59 13.88 -6.20
CA MET A 149 14.73 14.64 -5.67
C MET A 149 14.76 16.11 -6.10
N LEU A 150 13.99 16.50 -7.12
CA LEU A 150 13.96 17.88 -7.65
C LEU A 150 12.99 18.80 -6.89
N GLY A 151 12.38 18.33 -5.80
CA GLY A 151 11.47 19.09 -4.93
C GLY A 151 12.17 19.94 -3.87
N GLU A 152 11.36 20.66 -3.08
CA GLU A 152 11.84 21.34 -1.87
C GLU A 152 11.97 20.32 -0.73
N TRP A 153 13.20 20.10 -0.27
CA TRP A 153 13.48 19.22 0.86
C TRP A 153 13.48 19.99 2.17
N GLN A 154 12.47 19.78 2.99
CA GLN A 154 12.43 20.32 4.35
C GLN A 154 12.89 19.27 5.34
N ASN A 155 13.94 19.59 6.09
CA ASN A 155 14.41 18.78 7.21
C ASN A 155 13.99 19.48 8.51
N VAL A 156 13.14 18.84 9.31
CA VAL A 156 12.79 19.33 10.65
C VAL A 156 13.76 18.71 11.64
N LEU A 157 14.60 19.55 12.24
CA LEU A 157 15.54 19.17 13.29
C LEU A 157 14.97 19.63 14.63
N ASP A 158 14.53 18.68 15.46
CA ASP A 158 14.14 18.96 16.84
C ASP A 158 15.39 19.01 17.73
N TYR A 159 15.77 20.21 18.15
CA TYR A 159 16.79 20.41 19.18
C TYR A 159 16.11 20.39 20.55
N ALA A 160 16.21 19.26 21.26
CA ALA A 160 15.90 19.26 22.68
C ALA A 160 16.97 20.09 23.41
N MET A 161 16.57 21.25 23.96
CA MET A 161 17.42 22.01 24.85
C MET A 161 17.60 21.24 26.17
N CYS A 162 18.56 20.33 26.22
CA CYS A 162 18.95 19.68 27.46
C CYS A 162 19.90 20.62 28.22
N TRP A 163 19.51 21.08 29.40
CA TRP A 163 20.37 21.86 30.32
C TRP A 163 21.46 21.00 30.99
N SER A 164 21.98 19.97 30.30
CA SER A 164 23.17 19.22 30.73
C SER A 164 23.93 18.68 29.52
N LEU A 165 25.24 18.50 29.69
CA LEU A 165 26.29 18.27 28.68
C LEU A 165 26.17 17.01 27.78
N THR A 166 24.98 16.42 27.64
CA THR A 166 24.74 15.26 26.76
C THR A 166 23.45 15.47 25.98
N CYS A 167 23.57 16.10 24.82
CA CYS A 167 22.48 16.20 23.84
C CYS A 167 22.60 15.05 22.84
N TRP A 168 21.58 14.19 22.76
CA TRP A 168 21.48 13.14 21.73
C TRP A 168 20.60 13.65 20.59
N ILE A 169 21.13 13.59 19.36
CA ILE A 169 20.35 13.86 18.15
C ILE A 169 19.43 12.66 17.91
N ARG A 170 18.10 12.88 17.91
CA ARG A 170 17.14 11.94 17.32
C ARG A 170 16.81 12.43 15.92
N MET A 171 17.23 11.69 14.90
CA MET A 171 16.72 11.87 13.53
C MET A 171 15.42 11.09 13.39
N ALA A 172 14.33 11.78 13.01
CA ALA A 172 13.11 11.16 12.52
C ALA A 172 12.86 11.67 11.11
N ALA A 173 12.98 10.81 10.11
CA ALA A 173 12.57 11.13 8.75
C ALA A 173 11.04 11.06 8.69
N ARG A 174 10.39 12.20 8.41
CA ARG A 174 9.04 12.23 7.84
C ARG A 174 9.22 12.56 6.38
N THR A 175 8.90 11.62 5.50
CA THR A 175 8.62 11.94 4.11
C THR A 175 7.31 12.73 4.09
N CYS A 176 7.38 13.98 3.63
CA CYS A 176 6.20 14.74 3.25
C CYS A 176 5.98 14.57 1.76
N LEU A 177 4.71 14.30 1.42
CA LEU A 177 4.08 14.09 0.09
C LEU A 177 4.03 12.63 -0.38
#